data_AF-A0A7C1NY21-F1
#
_entry.id   AF-A0A7C1NY21-F1
#
_cell.length_a   1.000
_cell.length_b   1.000
_cell.length_c   1.000
_cell.angle_alpha   90.00
_cell.angle_beta   90.00
_cell.angle_gamma   90.00
#
_symmetry.space_group_name_H-M   'P 1'
#
loop_
_entity.id
_entity.type
_entity.pdbx_description
1 polymer ?
#
loop_
_entity_poly.entity_id
_entity_poly.type
_entity_poly.pdbx_seq_one_letter_code
_entity_poly.pdbx_strand_id
1 'polypeptide(L)'
;MEKQPAGLIYGDVGSTKFSFIVEDSTLQRFDYISVYHKEGSVLAQVVDIKRYSDLSYESIRALYGKDKTPKYVESDLSAKAEVIGYRDERGLLQTPRTPFEIGQPVYKADESLIRHVLGL
;
A
#
# COMPACT_ATOMS: atom_id res chain seq x y z
N MET A 1 6.20 0.32 20.90
CA MET A 1 6.72 -0.48 19.77
C MET A 1 6.74 0.43 18.55
N GLU A 2 7.86 0.52 17.87
CA GLU A 2 7.95 1.22 16.59
C GLU A 2 7.10 0.46 15.57
N LYS A 3 6.23 1.17 14.85
CA LYS A 3 5.31 0.56 13.90
C LYS A 3 6.12 0.10 12.70
N GLN A 4 6.07 -1.19 12.38
CA GLN A 4 6.75 -1.67 11.18
C GLN A 4 6.04 -1.12 9.92
N PRO A 5 6.79 -0.66 8.91
CA PRO A 5 6.22 -0.28 7.63
C PRO A 5 5.44 -1.45 7.01
N ALA A 6 4.28 -1.15 6.43
CA ALA A 6 3.55 -2.09 5.58
C ALA A 6 4.14 -2.16 4.17
N GLY A 7 5.02 -1.21 3.81
CA GLY A 7 5.60 -1.11 2.48
C GLY A 7 6.36 0.18 2.22
N LEU A 8 6.88 0.33 1.00
CA LEU A 8 7.58 1.54 0.53
C LEU A 8 6.98 2.03 -0.80
N ILE A 9 6.75 3.34 -0.91
CA ILE A 9 6.22 3.97 -2.13
C ILE A 9 7.22 3.86 -3.29
N TYR A 10 6.76 3.57 -4.49
CA TYR A 10 7.59 3.52 -5.69
C TYR A 10 6.85 3.94 -6.97
N GLY A 11 7.60 4.17 -8.05
CA GLY A 11 7.06 4.44 -9.38
C GLY A 11 6.55 5.87 -9.56
N ASP A 12 5.46 6.02 -10.31
CA ASP A 12 4.80 7.32 -10.52
C ASP A 12 3.94 7.68 -9.29
N VAL A 13 4.43 8.65 -8.51
CA VAL A 13 3.82 9.06 -7.24
C VAL A 13 3.07 10.38 -7.43
N GLY A 14 1.79 10.40 -7.05
CA GLY A 14 0.96 11.61 -7.05
C GLY A 14 0.45 11.93 -5.64
N SER A 15 -0.18 13.10 -5.49
CA SER A 15 -0.79 13.50 -4.22
C SER A 15 -2.13 12.82 -3.92
N THR A 16 -2.76 12.21 -4.94
CA THR A 16 -4.07 11.56 -4.85
C THR A 16 -4.02 10.04 -4.96
N LYS A 17 -2.92 9.50 -5.48
CA LYS A 17 -2.72 8.06 -5.67
C LYS A 17 -1.24 7.75 -5.80
N PHE A 18 -0.86 6.55 -5.39
CA PHE A 18 0.50 6.05 -5.52
C PHE A 18 0.51 4.52 -5.47
N SER A 19 1.65 3.94 -5.86
CA SER A 19 1.92 2.51 -5.71
C SER A 19 2.98 2.30 -4.64
N PHE A 20 2.94 1.15 -3.97
CA PHE A 20 3.94 0.77 -2.98
C PHE A 20 4.20 -0.74 -3.02
N ILE A 21 5.43 -1.14 -2.71
CA ILE A 21 5.77 -2.56 -2.48
C ILE A 21 5.13 -2.99 -1.16
N VAL A 22 4.60 -4.19 -1.08
CA VAL A 22 3.93 -4.68 0.13
C VAL A 22 4.87 -5.61 0.89
N GLU A 23 5.30 -5.17 2.08
CA GLU A 23 6.13 -5.94 3.00
C GLU A 23 5.26 -6.66 4.06
N ASP A 24 4.09 -6.09 4.38
CA ASP A 24 3.14 -6.71 5.32
C ASP A 24 2.20 -7.67 4.59
N SER A 25 2.46 -8.97 4.75
CA SER A 25 1.65 -10.06 4.18
C SER A 25 0.19 -10.10 4.65
N THR A 26 -0.17 -9.37 5.72
CA THR A 26 -1.54 -9.28 6.23
C THR A 26 -2.34 -8.16 5.58
N LEU A 27 -1.72 -7.34 4.72
CA LEU A 27 -2.40 -6.23 4.06
C LEU A 27 -3.38 -6.74 3.01
N GLN A 28 -4.60 -6.21 3.05
CA GLN A 28 -5.68 -6.61 2.14
C GLN A 28 -6.22 -5.43 1.34
N ARG A 29 -6.91 -5.74 0.24
CA ARG A 29 -7.70 -4.73 -0.48
C ARG A 29 -8.75 -4.15 0.47
N PHE A 30 -8.94 -2.84 0.38
CA PHE A 30 -9.76 -1.99 1.26
C PHE A 30 -9.17 -1.70 2.64
N ASP A 31 -8.02 -2.26 3.00
CA ASP A 31 -7.31 -1.81 4.19
C ASP A 31 -6.96 -0.32 4.06
N TYR A 32 -7.02 0.37 5.18
CA TYR A 32 -6.53 1.73 5.28
C TYR A 32 -5.05 1.72 5.63
N ILE A 33 -4.29 2.59 4.97
CA ILE A 33 -2.90 2.86 5.25
C ILE A 33 -2.71 4.34 5.58
N SER A 34 -1.63 4.63 6.28
CA SER A 34 -1.22 5.99 6.62
C SER A 34 0.16 6.28 6.04
N VAL A 35 0.32 7.48 5.52
CA VAL A 35 1.61 8.00 5.05
C VAL A 35 1.81 9.38 5.67
N TYR A 36 3.01 9.63 6.19
CA TYR A 36 3.33 10.98 6.67
C TYR A 36 3.47 11.92 5.48
N HIS A 37 2.92 13.12 5.55
CA HIS A 37 3.18 14.17 4.59
C HIS A 37 3.54 15.45 5.36
N LYS A 38 4.20 16.41 4.71
CA LYS A 38 4.53 17.70 5.34
C LYS A 38 3.29 18.45 5.86
N GLU A 39 2.11 18.12 5.33
CA GLU A 39 0.81 18.70 5.74
C GLU A 39 0.12 17.89 6.85
N GLY A 40 0.65 16.72 7.23
CA GLY A 40 0.11 15.87 8.30
C GLY A 40 0.08 14.38 7.97
N SER A 41 -0.49 13.59 8.87
CA SER A 41 -0.74 12.15 8.65
C SER A 41 -1.90 11.97 7.67
N VAL A 42 -1.61 11.42 6.50
CA VAL A 42 -2.57 11.23 5.42
C VAL A 42 -3.12 9.81 5.44
N LEU A 43 -4.44 9.69 5.37
CA LEU A 43 -5.13 8.42 5.18
C LEU A 43 -5.27 8.11 3.69
N ALA A 44 -4.99 6.87 3.32
CA ALA A 44 -5.27 6.33 2.00
C ALA A 44 -5.89 4.92 2.14
N GLN A 45 -6.60 4.48 1.12
CA GLN A 45 -7.17 3.14 1.05
C GLN A 45 -6.47 2.33 -0.04
N VAL A 46 -6.13 1.08 0.28
CA VAL A 46 -5.63 0.12 -0.70
C VAL A 46 -6.76 -0.28 -1.65
N VAL A 47 -6.65 0.09 -2.92
CA VAL A 47 -7.70 -0.18 -3.92
C VAL A 47 -7.44 -1.44 -4.73
N ASP A 48 -6.17 -1.86 -4.82
CA ASP A 48 -5.74 -3.03 -5.58
C ASP A 48 -4.43 -3.59 -5.00
N ILE A 49 -4.25 -4.92 -5.09
CA ILE A 49 -3.02 -5.63 -4.72
C ILE A 49 -2.74 -6.66 -5.81
N LYS A 50 -1.55 -6.60 -6.40
CA LYS A 50 -1.09 -7.50 -7.45
C LYS A 50 0.19 -8.20 -7.02
N ARG A 51 0.30 -9.45 -7.47
CA ARG A 51 1.50 -10.26 -7.35
C ARG A 51 2.26 -10.20 -8.67
N TYR A 52 3.52 -9.80 -8.60
CA TYR A 52 4.40 -9.74 -9.75
C TYR A 52 5.41 -10.88 -9.67
N SER A 53 5.61 -11.53 -10.81
CA SER A 53 6.61 -12.58 -10.98
C SER A 53 7.20 -12.41 -12.36
N ASP A 54 8.51 -12.53 -12.46
CA ASP A 54 9.30 -12.51 -13.68
C ASP A 54 9.44 -13.91 -14.33
N LEU A 55 8.74 -14.90 -13.79
CA LEU A 55 8.82 -16.28 -14.29
C LEU A 55 8.27 -16.40 -15.71
N SER A 56 9.07 -17.02 -16.57
CA SER A 56 8.65 -17.39 -17.93
C SER A 56 7.55 -18.46 -17.91
N TYR A 57 6.82 -18.57 -19.02
CA TYR A 57 5.80 -19.60 -19.18
C TYR A 57 6.35 -21.02 -18.99
N GLU A 58 7.58 -21.28 -19.46
CA GLU A 58 8.27 -22.55 -19.29
C GLU A 58 8.58 -22.84 -17.81
N SER A 59 9.07 -21.82 -17.09
CA SER A 59 9.30 -21.91 -15.64
C SER A 59 8.01 -22.19 -14.88
N ILE A 60 6.90 -21.55 -15.23
CA ILE A 60 5.59 -21.81 -14.62
C ILE A 60 5.10 -23.24 -14.90
N ARG A 61 5.30 -23.76 -16.12
CA ARG A 61 4.96 -25.17 -16.43
C ARG A 61 5.79 -26.16 -15.63
N ALA A 62 7.06 -25.87 -15.39
CA ALA A 62 7.94 -26.71 -14.58
C ALA A 62 7.49 -26.79 -13.10
N LEU A 63 6.83 -25.75 -12.57
CA LEU A 63 6.32 -25.74 -11.19
C LEU A 63 5.16 -26.72 -10.94
N TYR A 64 4.46 -27.17 -11.98
CA TYR A 64 3.40 -28.17 -11.84
C TYR A 64 3.95 -29.61 -11.69
N GLY A 65 5.24 -29.84 -11.98
CA GLY A 65 5.87 -31.16 -11.90
C GLY A 65 5.24 -32.23 -12.81
N LYS A 66 5.86 -33.42 -12.90
CA LYS A 66 5.24 -34.59 -13.57
C LYS A 66 4.18 -35.26 -12.68
N ASP A 67 4.31 -35.05 -11.38
CA ASP A 67 3.46 -35.53 -10.29
C ASP A 67 2.23 -34.64 -10.03
N LYS A 68 2.09 -33.53 -10.78
CA LYS A 68 0.97 -32.58 -10.68
C LYS A 68 0.84 -31.89 -9.32
N THR A 69 1.92 -31.82 -8.54
CA THR A 69 1.92 -31.09 -7.27
C THR A 69 2.31 -29.63 -7.52
N PRO A 70 1.44 -28.63 -7.23
CA PRO A 70 1.77 -27.23 -7.47
C PRO A 70 2.87 -26.76 -6.50
N LYS A 71 3.98 -26.25 -7.03
CA LYS A 71 4.99 -25.56 -6.23
C LYS A 71 4.75 -24.05 -6.29
N TYR A 72 4.54 -23.44 -5.13
CA TYR A 72 4.47 -21.99 -5.00
C TYR A 72 5.89 -21.42 -4.93
N VAL A 73 6.10 -20.30 -5.62
CA VAL A 73 7.35 -19.55 -5.60
C VAL A 73 7.14 -18.21 -4.91
N GLU A 74 8.22 -17.68 -4.36
CA GLU A 74 8.25 -16.32 -3.86
C GLU A 74 8.02 -15.33 -5.01
N SER A 75 7.33 -14.24 -4.71
CA SER A 75 6.94 -13.22 -5.67
C SER A 75 6.61 -11.94 -4.94
N ASP A 76 6.98 -10.82 -5.56
CA ASP A 76 6.76 -9.50 -4.99
C ASP A 76 5.29 -9.11 -5.05
N LEU A 77 4.85 -8.42 -4.02
CA LEU A 77 3.52 -7.82 -3.96
C LEU A 77 3.65 -6.31 -4.18
N SER A 78 2.78 -5.77 -5.02
CA SER A 78 2.62 -4.34 -5.19
C SER A 78 1.16 -3.97 -5.08
N ALA A 79 0.93 -2.89 -4.35
CA ALA A 79 -0.39 -2.37 -4.08
C ALA A 79 -0.54 -0.96 -4.62
N LYS A 80 -1.77 -0.63 -5.00
CA LYS A 80 -2.17 0.72 -5.38
C LYS A 80 -3.04 1.30 -4.26
N ALA A 81 -2.73 2.52 -3.85
CA ALA A 81 -3.52 3.26 -2.88
C ALA A 81 -4.15 4.51 -3.52
N GLU A 82 -5.35 4.84 -3.07
CA GLU A 82 -6.01 6.11 -3.34
C GLU A 82 -6.14 6.92 -2.05
N VAL A 83 -5.72 8.17 -2.13
CA VAL A 83 -5.62 9.08 -0.99
C VAL A 83 -6.99 9.65 -0.66
N ILE A 84 -7.37 9.51 0.61
CA ILE A 84 -8.58 10.13 1.15
C ILE A 84 -8.24 11.54 1.61
N GLY A 85 -7.12 11.69 2.33
CA GLY A 85 -6.64 12.99 2.79
C GLY A 85 -6.28 13.01 4.27
N TYR A 86 -6.22 14.21 4.81
CA TYR A 86 -5.95 14.51 6.21
C TYR A 86 -6.95 15.57 6.69
N ARG A 87 -7.15 15.73 8.00
CA ARG A 87 -7.88 16.89 8.53
C ARG A 87 -6.93 17.98 8.96
N ASP A 88 -7.21 19.21 8.55
CA ASP A 88 -6.46 20.38 8.98
C ASP A 88 -6.83 20.80 10.43
N GLU A 89 -6.18 21.86 10.92
CA GLU A 89 -6.43 22.41 12.26
C GLU A 89 -7.88 22.87 12.49
N ARG A 90 -8.64 23.09 11.40
CA ARG A 90 -10.06 23.47 11.44
C ARG A 90 -10.98 22.25 11.39
N GLY A 91 -10.41 21.05 11.35
CA GLY A 91 -11.13 19.79 11.23
C GLY A 91 -11.70 19.55 9.84
N LEU A 92 -11.28 20.28 8.80
CA LEU A 92 -11.76 20.08 7.44
C LEU A 92 -10.91 19.03 6.73
N LEU A 93 -11.57 18.11 6.01
CA LEU A 93 -10.87 17.14 5.16
C LEU A 93 -10.19 17.87 4.00
N GLN A 94 -8.89 17.66 3.87
CA GLN A 94 -8.04 18.23 2.82
C GLN A 94 -7.27 17.10 2.12
N THR A 95 -6.92 17.34 0.86
CA THR A 95 -6.05 16.45 0.09
C THR A 95 -4.64 17.06 0.01
N PRO A 96 -3.57 16.26 0.09
CA PRO A 96 -2.21 16.77 -0.05
C PRO A 96 -2.02 17.57 -1.34
N ARG A 97 -1.30 18.69 -1.27
CA ARG A 97 -1.06 19.58 -2.43
C ARG A 97 0.19 19.23 -3.22
N THR A 98 1.06 18.40 -2.65
CA THR A 98 2.27 17.90 -3.32
C THR A 98 2.30 16.38 -3.32
N PRO A 99 2.98 15.75 -4.29
CA PRO A 99 3.20 14.30 -4.27
C PRO A 99 3.91 13.82 -3.01
N PHE A 100 3.78 12.53 -2.73
CA PHE A 100 4.63 11.83 -1.76
C PHE A 100 6.01 11.53 -2.36
N GLU A 101 6.92 11.06 -1.51
CA GLU A 101 8.29 10.75 -1.91
C GLU A 101 8.46 9.27 -2.26
N ILE A 102 9.34 8.98 -3.23
CA ILE A 102 9.74 7.61 -3.55
C ILE A 102 10.59 7.05 -2.40
N GLY A 103 10.37 5.78 -2.04
CA GLY A 103 11.01 5.13 -0.91
C GLY A 103 10.39 5.51 0.44
N GLN A 104 9.36 6.34 0.46
CA GLN A 104 8.68 6.71 1.68
C GLN A 104 7.92 5.52 2.28
N PRO A 105 8.02 5.27 3.59
CA PRO A 105 7.29 4.18 4.22
C PRO A 105 5.80 4.47 4.32
N VAL A 106 5.02 3.42 4.08
CA VAL A 106 3.58 3.37 4.37
C VAL A 106 3.34 2.46 5.55
N TYR A 107 2.30 2.72 6.34
CA TYR A 107 1.96 1.94 7.53
C TYR A 107 0.48 1.56 7.49
N LYS A 108 0.05 0.44 8.09
CA LYS A 108 -1.39 0.21 8.30
C LYS A 108 -1.97 1.36 9.10
N ALA A 109 -3.09 1.94 8.73
CA ALA A 109 -3.69 3.02 9.50
C ALA A 109 -4.20 2.47 10.84
N ASP A 110 -3.94 3.19 11.92
CA ASP A 110 -4.55 2.88 13.21
C ASP A 110 -5.99 3.43 13.26
N GLU A 111 -6.79 2.84 14.14
CA GLU A 111 -8.21 3.15 14.26
C GLU A 111 -8.47 4.62 14.61
N SER A 112 -7.56 5.27 15.34
CA SER A 112 -7.70 6.67 15.73
C SER A 112 -7.59 7.61 14.53
N LEU A 113 -6.61 7.37 13.64
CA LEU A 113 -6.46 8.12 12.40
C LEU A 113 -7.65 7.89 11.47
N ILE A 114 -8.11 6.65 11.32
CA ILE A 114 -9.25 6.31 10.46
C ILE A 114 -10.48 7.09 10.91
N ARG A 115 -10.83 6.99 12.20
CA ARG A 115 -11.96 7.72 12.79
C ARG A 115 -11.83 9.23 12.61
N HIS A 116 -10.65 9.76 12.94
CA HIS A 116 -10.38 11.19 12.81
C HIS A 116 -10.60 11.68 11.39
N VAL A 117 -9.99 11.05 10.38
CA VAL A 117 -10.08 11.52 8.99
C VAL A 117 -11.49 11.29 8.42
N LEU A 118 -12.10 10.13 8.67
CA LEU A 118 -13.44 9.81 8.16
C LEU A 118 -14.58 10.52 8.91
N GLY A 119 -14.31 11.11 10.09
CA GLY A 119 -15.32 11.78 10.91
C GLY A 119 -16.25 10.82 11.65
N LEU A 120 -15.70 9.69 12.13
CA LEU A 120 -16.40 8.65 12.88
C LEU A 120 -16.11 8.72 14.38
#